data_AF-A0A932FEX1-F1
#
_entry.id   AF-A0A932FEX1-F1
#
_cell.length_a   1.000
_cell.length_b   1.000
_cell.length_c   1.000
_cell.angle_alpha   90.00
_cell.angle_beta   90.00
_cell.angle_gamma   90.00
#
_symmetry.space_group_name_H-M   'P 1'
#
loop_
_entity.id
_entity.type
_entity.pdbx_description
1 polymer ?
#
loop_
_entity_poly.entity_id
_entity_poly.type
_entity_poly.pdbx_seq_one_letter_code
_entity_poly.pdbx_strand_id
1 'polypeptide(L)'
;MNIQPNRRDPLRIVAVVAMAAAAGLAAGQGMQEHALPAAPAAQPADTARARLAAAEFVCNILHDQETGASMPHQGVEHTYLWSLRRMEAQRRVDAARGGAGSRTAAIDAHLQRMRAMAQGLAEAGKSGVLSRFDTASVDYYVAEAEDMLAQAR
;
A
#
# COMPACT_ATOMS: atom_id res chain seq x y z
N MET A 1 -10.49 -11.91 -50.37
CA MET A 1 -10.86 -11.33 -49.06
C MET A 1 -9.69 -10.53 -48.56
N ASN A 2 -9.86 -9.21 -48.47
CA ASN A 2 -8.83 -8.22 -48.16
C ASN A 2 -9.04 -7.80 -46.69
N ILE A 3 -8.11 -8.12 -45.79
CA ILE A 3 -8.19 -7.73 -44.38
C ILE A 3 -7.09 -6.69 -44.14
N GLN A 4 -7.49 -5.43 -43.99
CA GLN A 4 -6.59 -4.37 -43.53
C GLN A 4 -6.40 -4.47 -42.00
N PRO A 5 -5.17 -4.39 -41.47
CA PRO A 5 -4.96 -4.21 -40.04
C PRO A 5 -5.11 -2.73 -39.65
N ASN A 6 -5.90 -2.56 -38.58
CA ASN A 6 -6.29 -1.34 -37.91
C ASN A 6 -5.08 -0.57 -37.34
N ARG A 7 -5.12 0.77 -37.47
CA ARG A 7 -4.09 1.71 -36.99
C ARG A 7 -4.02 1.67 -35.46
N ARG A 8 -2.80 1.61 -34.92
CA ARG A 8 -2.52 1.76 -33.49
C ARG A 8 -2.35 3.25 -33.17
N ASP A 9 -3.21 3.78 -32.30
CA ASP A 9 -3.00 5.08 -31.66
C ASP A 9 -1.94 4.95 -30.56
N PRO A 10 -0.94 5.85 -30.48
CA PRO A 10 0.00 5.84 -29.37
C PRO A 10 -0.61 6.50 -28.12
N LEU A 11 -0.64 5.71 -27.03
CA LEU A 11 -0.89 6.15 -25.66
C LEU A 11 0.01 7.35 -25.30
N ARG A 12 -0.61 8.49 -25.01
CA ARG A 12 0.05 9.63 -24.37
C ARG A 12 0.32 9.29 -22.91
N ILE A 13 1.54 8.85 -22.61
CA ILE A 13 2.06 8.73 -21.26
C ILE A 13 2.36 10.16 -20.76
N VAL A 14 1.51 10.68 -19.88
CA VAL A 14 1.82 11.87 -19.08
C VAL A 14 2.32 11.36 -17.73
N ALA A 15 3.64 11.35 -17.55
CA ALA A 15 4.26 11.10 -16.26
C ALA A 15 4.26 12.41 -15.46
N VAL A 16 3.50 12.48 -14.38
CA VAL A 16 3.61 13.56 -13.39
C VAL A 16 4.52 13.06 -12.27
N VAL A 17 5.77 13.49 -12.29
CA VAL A 17 6.75 13.28 -11.21
C VAL A 17 6.49 14.31 -10.12
N ALA A 18 6.04 13.88 -8.94
CA ALA A 18 5.94 14.74 -7.77
C ALA A 18 7.24 14.63 -6.95
N MET A 19 8.11 15.65 -7.08
CA MET A 19 9.21 15.88 -6.14
C MET A 19 8.65 16.51 -4.86
N ALA A 20 8.83 15.84 -3.71
CA ALA A 20 8.63 16.44 -2.40
C ALA A 20 10.00 16.88 -1.86
N ALA A 21 10.25 18.20 -1.80
CA ALA A 21 11.42 18.77 -1.15
C ALA A 21 11.15 18.93 0.36
N ALA A 22 12.06 18.41 1.18
CA ALA A 22 12.08 18.61 2.62
C ALA A 22 12.48 20.05 2.95
N ALA A 23 11.73 20.71 3.84
CA ALA A 23 12.05 22.04 4.33
C ALA A 23 13.09 21.95 5.46
N GLY A 24 14.27 22.51 5.22
CA GLY A 24 15.26 22.84 6.25
C GLY A 24 15.06 24.26 6.76
N LEU A 25 15.08 24.44 8.09
CA LEU A 25 15.14 25.74 8.76
C LEU A 25 16.41 26.50 8.37
N ALA A 26 16.27 27.75 7.93
CA ALA A 26 17.32 28.76 8.07
C ALA A 26 16.70 30.15 8.13
N ALA A 27 17.01 30.88 9.20
CA ALA A 27 16.75 32.29 9.35
C ALA A 27 17.69 33.10 8.43
N GLY A 28 17.15 34.10 7.73
CA GLY A 28 17.94 35.02 6.91
C GLY A 28 17.05 36.02 6.20
N GLN A 29 17.24 37.29 6.50
CA GLN A 29 16.45 38.44 6.06
C GLN A 29 16.54 38.70 4.55
N GLY A 30 15.44 39.17 3.97
CA GLY A 30 15.46 40.05 2.80
C GLY A 30 15.42 39.37 1.43
N MET A 31 14.32 38.69 1.10
CA MET A 31 13.89 38.52 -0.29
C MET A 31 12.38 38.70 -0.36
N GLN A 32 11.92 39.53 -1.30
CA GLN A 32 10.49 39.64 -1.63
C GLN A 32 9.96 38.24 -1.94
N GLU A 33 9.09 37.73 -1.08
CA GLU A 33 8.26 36.57 -1.37
C GLU A 33 7.41 36.91 -2.59
N HIS A 34 7.83 36.43 -3.76
CA HIS A 34 6.84 35.98 -4.74
C HIS A 34 6.11 34.82 -4.08
N ALA A 35 5.07 35.15 -3.32
CA ALA A 35 4.14 34.19 -2.76
C ALA A 35 3.59 33.39 -3.93
N LEU A 36 4.12 32.19 -4.11
CA LEU A 36 3.53 31.22 -5.00
C LEU A 36 2.07 31.06 -4.56
N PRO A 37 1.10 31.10 -5.49
CA PRO A 37 -0.29 30.86 -5.15
C PRO A 37 -0.33 29.54 -4.39
N ALA A 38 -0.83 29.59 -3.15
CA ALA A 38 -0.97 28.40 -2.32
C ALA A 38 -1.69 27.35 -3.16
N ALA A 39 -1.01 26.23 -3.44
CA ALA A 39 -1.66 25.11 -4.10
C ALA A 39 -2.92 24.79 -3.29
N PRO A 40 -4.09 24.64 -3.94
CA PRO A 40 -5.32 24.37 -3.21
C PRO A 40 -5.09 23.17 -2.31
N ALA A 41 -5.26 23.37 -1.00
CA ALA A 41 -5.05 22.31 -0.02
C ALA A 41 -5.95 21.13 -0.41
N ALA A 42 -5.32 20.02 -0.80
CA ALA A 42 -6.05 18.80 -1.14
C ALA A 42 -6.92 18.41 0.06
N GLN A 43 -8.19 18.09 -0.18
CA GLN A 43 -9.09 17.74 0.90
C GLN A 43 -8.56 16.47 1.61
N PRO A 44 -8.76 16.32 2.93
CA PRO A 44 -8.32 15.13 3.67
C PRO A 44 -8.80 13.82 3.03
N ALA A 45 -10.00 13.80 2.45
CA ALA A 45 -10.54 12.66 1.72
C ALA A 45 -9.77 12.36 0.41
N ASP A 46 -9.27 13.38 -0.30
CA ASP A 46 -8.47 13.22 -1.52
C ASP A 46 -7.10 12.62 -1.20
N THR A 47 -6.46 13.09 -0.12
CA THR A 47 -5.16 12.56 0.32
C THR A 47 -5.28 11.12 0.84
N ALA A 48 -6.37 10.76 1.54
CA ALA A 48 -6.61 9.39 1.98
C ALA A 48 -6.80 8.41 0.80
N ARG A 49 -7.56 8.82 -0.22
CA ARG A 49 -7.74 8.03 -1.45
C ARG A 49 -6.45 7.86 -2.23
N ALA A 50 -5.65 8.90 -2.37
CA ALA A 50 -4.34 8.82 -3.04
C ALA A 50 -3.38 7.87 -2.29
N ARG A 51 -3.35 7.94 -0.96
CA ARG A 51 -2.54 7.02 -0.13
C ARG A 51 -3.01 5.57 -0.26
N LEU A 52 -4.32 5.33 -0.28
CA LEU A 52 -4.87 4.01 -0.50
C LEU A 52 -4.42 3.49 -1.87
N ALA A 53 -4.69 4.22 -2.96
CA ALA A 53 -4.32 3.80 -4.32
C ALA A 53 -2.82 3.48 -4.45
N ALA A 54 -1.94 4.30 -3.85
CA ALA A 54 -0.50 4.03 -3.86
C ALA A 54 -0.14 2.76 -3.07
N ALA A 55 -0.73 2.56 -1.89
CA ALA A 55 -0.48 1.36 -1.09
C ALA A 55 -1.05 0.10 -1.76
N GLU A 56 -2.19 0.20 -2.45
CA GLU A 56 -2.76 -0.90 -3.24
C GLU A 56 -1.85 -1.29 -4.39
N PHE A 57 -1.34 -0.31 -5.14
CA PHE A 57 -0.40 -0.54 -6.22
C PHE A 57 0.85 -1.28 -5.73
N VAL A 58 1.45 -0.83 -4.63
CA VAL A 58 2.64 -1.50 -4.08
C VAL A 58 2.29 -2.89 -3.53
N CYS A 59 1.17 -3.07 -2.83
CA CYS A 59 0.72 -4.39 -2.41
C CYS A 59 0.55 -5.34 -3.60
N ASN A 60 0.06 -4.85 -4.74
CA ASN A 60 -0.12 -5.65 -5.95
C ASN A 60 1.20 -5.99 -6.65
N ILE A 61 2.26 -5.20 -6.44
CA ILE A 61 3.63 -5.56 -6.87
C ILE A 61 4.22 -6.64 -5.96
N LEU A 62 3.95 -6.54 -4.65
CA LEU A 62 4.52 -7.42 -3.65
C LEU A 62 3.79 -8.76 -3.53
N HIS A 63 2.61 -8.90 -4.11
CA HIS A 63 1.86 -10.15 -4.13
C HIS A 63 1.61 -10.59 -5.57
N ASP A 64 1.85 -11.86 -5.84
CA ASP A 64 1.41 -12.50 -7.06
C ASP A 64 -0.11 -12.38 -7.20
N GLN A 65 -0.58 -11.86 -8.33
CA GLN A 65 -2.00 -11.53 -8.52
C GLN A 65 -2.89 -12.78 -8.70
N GLU A 66 -2.32 -13.91 -9.15
CA GLU A 66 -3.07 -15.14 -9.41
C GLU A 66 -3.20 -15.99 -8.14
N THR A 67 -2.15 -16.04 -7.33
CA THR A 67 -2.04 -16.90 -6.15
C THR A 67 -2.17 -16.15 -4.83
N GLY A 68 -2.01 -14.82 -4.84
CA GLY A 68 -1.95 -14.01 -3.63
C GLY A 68 -0.67 -14.20 -2.81
N ALA A 69 0.30 -14.97 -3.30
CA ALA A 69 1.53 -15.26 -2.59
C ALA A 69 2.46 -14.05 -2.55
N SER A 70 3.15 -13.83 -1.42
CA SER A 70 4.16 -12.77 -1.32
C SER A 70 5.33 -13.07 -2.24
N MET A 71 5.77 -12.06 -2.98
CA MET A 71 6.97 -12.09 -3.81
C MET A 71 8.23 -12.17 -2.92
N PRO A 72 9.09 -13.19 -3.09
CA PRO A 72 10.12 -13.53 -2.09
C PRO A 72 11.29 -12.54 -1.99
N HIS A 73 11.39 -11.56 -2.87
CA HIS A 73 12.59 -10.74 -3.07
C HIS A 73 12.63 -9.46 -2.23
N GLN A 74 11.53 -9.09 -1.57
CA GLN A 74 11.45 -7.85 -0.78
C GLN A 74 11.40 -8.10 0.73
N GLY A 75 11.34 -9.37 1.18
CA GLY A 75 11.31 -9.76 2.59
C GLY A 75 9.93 -9.63 3.25
N VAL A 76 9.69 -10.45 4.27
CA VAL A 76 8.37 -10.54 4.93
C VAL A 76 7.95 -9.27 5.65
N GLU A 77 8.91 -8.56 6.26
CA GLU A 77 8.67 -7.28 6.94
C GLU A 77 8.20 -6.21 5.97
N HIS A 78 8.80 -6.14 4.78
CA HIS A 78 8.43 -5.14 3.78
C HIS A 78 7.00 -5.36 3.28
N THR A 79 6.63 -6.62 3.01
CA THR A 79 5.26 -6.99 2.61
C THR A 79 4.26 -6.69 3.73
N TYR A 80 4.59 -6.99 4.98
CA TYR A 80 3.78 -6.63 6.14
C TYR A 80 3.55 -5.12 6.24
N LEU A 81 4.61 -4.30 6.19
CA LEU A 81 4.50 -2.84 6.34
C LEU A 81 3.63 -2.20 5.26
N TRP A 82 3.71 -2.67 4.01
CA TRP A 82 2.83 -2.17 2.95
C TRP A 82 1.38 -2.63 3.11
N SER A 83 1.17 -3.86 3.57
CA SER A 83 -0.16 -4.36 3.92
C SER A 83 -0.80 -3.56 5.04
N LEU A 84 -0.02 -3.17 6.06
CA LEU A 84 -0.45 -2.33 7.17
C LEU A 84 -0.80 -0.91 6.71
N ARG A 85 0.07 -0.28 5.91
CA ARG A 85 -0.18 1.05 5.31
C ARG A 85 -1.46 1.06 4.47
N ARG A 86 -1.72 0.00 3.69
CA ARG A 86 -2.96 -0.16 2.92
C ARG A 86 -4.18 -0.22 3.84
N MET A 87 -4.13 -1.04 4.89
CA MET A 87 -5.20 -1.15 5.89
C MET A 87 -5.52 0.21 6.53
N GLU A 88 -4.50 0.93 6.98
CA GLU A 88 -4.68 2.25 7.60
C GLU A 88 -5.27 3.27 6.62
N ALA A 89 -4.81 3.28 5.37
CA ALA A 89 -5.32 4.17 4.34
C ALA A 89 -6.80 3.87 4.04
N GLN A 90 -7.17 2.59 3.94
CA GLN A 90 -8.56 2.16 3.75
C GLN A 90 -9.46 2.63 4.91
N ARG A 91 -9.02 2.42 6.16
CA ARG A 91 -9.75 2.89 7.34
C ARG A 91 -10.00 4.41 7.32
N ARG A 92 -9.03 5.21 6.84
CA ARG A 92 -9.20 6.66 6.70
C ARG A 92 -10.22 7.03 5.62
N VAL A 93 -10.18 6.36 4.47
CA VAL A 93 -11.15 6.56 3.39
C VAL A 93 -12.56 6.29 3.87
N ASP A 94 -12.75 5.21 4.62
CA ASP A 94 -14.08 4.82 5.05
C ASP A 94 -14.58 5.62 6.25
N ALA A 95 -13.69 6.04 7.16
CA ALA A 95 -14.03 6.99 8.20
C ALA A 95 -14.55 8.31 7.60
N ALA A 96 -13.94 8.78 6.51
CA ALA A 96 -14.43 9.96 5.78
C ALA A 96 -15.81 9.76 5.12
N ARG A 97 -16.26 8.51 4.94
CA ARG A 97 -17.59 8.16 4.41
C ARG A 97 -18.64 7.96 5.51
N GLY A 98 -18.28 8.10 6.79
CA GLY A 98 -19.19 7.87 7.92
C GLY A 98 -19.52 6.40 8.19
N GLY A 99 -18.77 5.45 7.60
CA GLY A 99 -19.02 4.02 7.74
C GLY A 99 -18.34 3.43 8.97
N ALA A 100 -19.05 3.33 10.10
CA ALA A 100 -18.55 2.63 11.29
C ALA A 100 -18.27 1.13 11.04
N GLY A 101 -19.05 0.50 10.15
CA GLY A 101 -18.91 -0.92 9.78
C GLY A 101 -17.71 -1.25 8.89
N SER A 102 -16.93 -0.27 8.43
CA SER A 102 -15.76 -0.55 7.58
C SER A 102 -14.49 -0.90 8.38
N ARG A 103 -14.43 -0.49 9.65
CA ARG A 103 -13.18 -0.54 10.43
C ARG A 103 -12.65 -1.97 10.53
N THR A 104 -13.55 -2.93 10.68
CA THR A 104 -13.24 -4.36 10.74
C THR A 104 -12.89 -4.93 9.37
N ALA A 105 -13.59 -4.54 8.30
CA ALA A 105 -13.34 -5.06 6.95
C ALA A 105 -11.90 -4.79 6.46
N ALA A 106 -11.35 -3.61 6.72
CA ALA A 106 -9.96 -3.29 6.36
C ALA A 106 -8.94 -4.16 7.13
N ILE A 107 -9.21 -4.44 8.42
CA ILE A 107 -8.37 -5.27 9.28
C ILE A 107 -8.48 -6.73 8.88
N ASP A 108 -9.69 -7.23 8.60
CA ASP A 108 -9.93 -8.58 8.08
C ASP A 108 -9.14 -8.82 6.78
N ALA A 109 -9.15 -7.86 5.86
CA ALA A 109 -8.38 -7.96 4.63
C ALA A 109 -6.85 -7.97 4.88
N HIS A 110 -6.37 -7.25 5.89
CA HIS A 110 -4.96 -7.30 6.30
C HIS A 110 -4.58 -8.65 6.90
N LEU A 111 -5.41 -9.17 7.79
CA LEU A 111 -5.24 -10.50 8.40
C LEU A 111 -5.21 -11.61 7.33
N GLN A 112 -6.10 -11.54 6.33
CA GLN A 112 -6.11 -12.48 5.21
C GLN A 112 -4.78 -12.47 4.44
N ARG A 113 -4.18 -11.29 4.20
CA ARG A 113 -2.86 -11.19 3.56
C ARG A 113 -1.75 -11.79 4.43
N MET A 114 -1.79 -11.58 5.76
CA MET A 114 -0.79 -12.18 6.66
C MET A 114 -0.90 -13.70 6.70
N ARG A 115 -2.13 -14.24 6.72
CA ARG A 115 -2.36 -15.69 6.63
C ARG A 115 -1.93 -16.28 5.29
N ALA A 116 -2.20 -15.61 4.18
CA ALA A 116 -1.73 -16.03 2.86
C ALA A 116 -0.20 -16.04 2.79
N MET A 117 0.46 -15.05 3.39
CA MET A 117 1.92 -15.02 3.51
C MET A 117 2.43 -16.18 4.36
N ALA A 118 1.82 -16.45 5.52
CA ALA A 118 2.19 -17.58 6.39
C ALA A 118 2.08 -18.91 5.65
N GLN A 119 0.99 -19.11 4.92
CA GLN A 119 0.79 -20.30 4.08
C GLN A 119 1.85 -20.41 2.98
N GLY A 120 2.14 -19.32 2.27
CA GLY A 120 3.18 -19.30 1.24
C GLY A 120 4.56 -19.67 1.79
N LEU A 121 4.90 -19.18 2.98
CA LEU A 121 6.16 -19.53 3.66
C LEU A 121 6.17 -20.97 4.16
N ALA A 122 5.07 -21.49 4.66
CA ALA A 122 4.98 -22.89 5.08
C ALA A 122 5.20 -23.84 3.89
N GLU A 123 4.63 -23.52 2.73
CA GLU A 123 4.83 -24.30 1.50
C GLU A 123 6.26 -24.19 0.98
N ALA A 124 6.84 -22.99 0.95
CA ALA A 124 8.24 -22.81 0.56
C ALA A 124 9.24 -23.36 1.60
N GLY A 125 8.85 -23.49 2.87
CA GLY A 125 9.65 -24.14 3.90
C GLY A 125 9.88 -25.63 3.61
N LYS A 126 8.94 -26.29 2.93
CA LYS A 126 9.08 -27.71 2.51
C LYS A 126 10.20 -27.91 1.48
N SER A 127 10.60 -26.87 0.76
CA SER A 127 11.73 -26.92 -0.19
C SER A 127 13.09 -26.59 0.45
N GLY A 128 13.13 -26.25 1.75
CA GLY A 128 14.36 -25.99 2.50
C GLY A 128 14.99 -24.61 2.24
N VAL A 129 14.27 -23.71 1.55
CA VAL A 129 14.80 -22.41 1.08
C VAL A 129 14.57 -21.27 2.09
N LEU A 130 13.85 -21.50 3.19
CA LEU A 130 13.33 -20.42 4.05
C LEU A 130 14.04 -20.23 5.39
N SER A 131 14.15 -18.96 5.78
CA SER A 131 14.68 -18.52 7.06
C SER A 131 13.66 -18.74 8.19
N ARG A 132 14.10 -19.34 9.31
CA ARG A 132 13.29 -19.45 10.54
C ARG A 132 12.83 -18.08 11.07
N PHE A 133 13.64 -17.04 10.83
CA PHE A 133 13.31 -15.68 11.21
C PHE A 133 12.09 -15.16 10.44
N ASP A 134 12.00 -15.45 9.14
CA ASP A 134 10.87 -15.02 8.31
C ASP A 134 9.57 -15.71 8.75
N THR A 135 9.62 -17.01 9.06
CA THR A 135 8.49 -17.75 9.61
C THR A 135 8.01 -17.14 10.93
N ALA A 136 8.92 -16.95 11.90
CA ALA A 136 8.57 -16.38 13.20
C ALA A 136 8.02 -14.95 13.09
N SER A 137 8.56 -14.15 12.15
CA SER A 137 8.08 -12.79 11.90
C SER A 137 6.64 -12.79 11.38
N VAL A 138 6.32 -13.69 10.43
CA VAL A 138 4.95 -13.78 9.90
C VAL A 138 3.96 -14.33 10.91
N ASP A 139 4.36 -15.28 11.75
CA ASP A 139 3.52 -15.74 12.86
C ASP A 139 3.17 -14.58 13.80
N TYR A 140 4.15 -13.73 14.12
CA TYR A 140 3.90 -12.50 14.88
C TYR A 140 2.93 -11.56 14.16
N TYR A 141 3.12 -11.30 12.85
CA TYR A 141 2.23 -10.41 12.09
C TYR A 141 0.79 -10.94 11.98
N VAL A 142 0.60 -12.27 11.91
CA VAL A 142 -0.73 -12.88 11.97
C VAL A 142 -1.37 -12.61 13.34
N ALA A 143 -0.66 -12.89 14.43
CA ALA A 143 -1.16 -12.67 15.79
C ALA A 143 -1.49 -11.19 16.05
N GLU A 144 -0.66 -10.27 15.56
CA GLU A 144 -0.90 -8.83 15.67
C GLU A 144 -2.17 -8.41 14.92
N ALA A 145 -2.38 -8.91 13.70
CA ALA A 145 -3.58 -8.62 12.92
C ALA A 145 -4.85 -9.21 13.57
N GLU A 146 -4.75 -10.36 14.23
CA GLU A 146 -5.84 -10.96 15.02
C GLU A 146 -6.19 -10.12 16.25
N ASP A 147 -5.19 -9.62 16.98
CA ASP A 147 -5.37 -8.71 18.11
C ASP A 147 -6.03 -7.40 17.67
N MET A 148 -5.56 -6.79 16.57
CA MET A 148 -6.19 -5.61 15.99
C MET A 148 -7.68 -5.83 15.65
N LEU A 149 -8.01 -7.01 15.12
CA LEU A 149 -9.39 -7.36 14.77
C LEU A 149 -10.24 -7.57 16.02
N ALA A 150 -9.71 -8.23 17.05
CA ALA A 150 -10.38 -8.43 18.33
C ALA A 150 -10.69 -7.08 19.01
N GLN A 151 -9.76 -6.13 19.00
CA GLN A 151 -9.96 -4.79 19.56
C GLN A 151 -10.94 -3.91 18.76
N ALA A 152 -11.18 -4.24 17.50
CA ALA A 152 -12.09 -3.48 16.63
C ALA A 152 -13.54 -3.99 16.63
N ARG A 153 -13.79 -5.14 17.27
CA ARG A 153 -15.12 -5.75 17.47
C ARG A 153 -15.71 -5.30 18.80
#